data_AF-A0A368GD28-F1
#
_entry.id   AF-A0A368GD28-F1
#
_cell.length_a   1.000
_cell.length_b   1.000
_cell.length_c   1.000
_cell.angle_alpha   90.00
_cell.angle_beta   90.00
_cell.angle_gamma   90.00
#
_symmetry.space_group_name_H-M   'P 1'
#
loop_
_entity.id
_entity.type
_entity.pdbx_description
1 polymer ?
#
loop_
_entity_poly.entity_id
_entity_poly.type
_entity_poly.pdbx_seq_one_letter_code
_entity_poly.pdbx_strand_id
1 'polypeptide(L)'
;MGIRLDSASAFAGSVISPFYDSLLVKVIASARNHPNACAKMIRALKEFRIRGVKTNIPFLLNVLSQPEFHDASVDTYFIDEHPDLFVFKPSQNRAQKLLHYLGEVQVNGPTTPLATTLKPAYVNPPIPPIREGTPPPDGLRQILVKDGPEAFARAVRRTPGCMITDTTFRFVSSSTVRLSCEHWCEGLAQILSV
;
A
#
# COMPACT_ATOMS: atom_id res chain seq x y z
N MET A 1 -12.17 -24.18 -11.42
CA MET A 1 -11.22 -24.73 -12.42
C MET A 1 -11.51 -24.16 -13.81
N GLY A 2 -10.50 -24.10 -14.70
CA GLY A 2 -10.62 -23.52 -16.05
C GLY A 2 -9.50 -22.55 -16.45
N ILE A 3 -8.30 -22.70 -15.87
CA ILE A 3 -7.08 -22.00 -16.31
C ILE A 3 -6.08 -23.06 -16.73
N ARG A 4 -5.47 -22.91 -17.91
CA ARG A 4 -4.37 -23.71 -18.43
C ARG A 4 -3.16 -22.80 -18.62
N LEU A 5 -1.99 -23.30 -18.23
CA LEU A 5 -0.71 -22.61 -18.35
C LEU A 5 0.22 -23.47 -19.21
N ASP A 6 0.62 -22.93 -20.37
CA ASP A 6 1.65 -23.54 -21.20
C ASP A 6 2.90 -22.65 -21.08
N SER A 7 3.88 -23.07 -20.27
CA SER A 7 5.12 -22.32 -20.03
C SER A 7 6.18 -22.72 -21.06
N ALA A 8 6.88 -21.73 -21.64
CA ALA A 8 7.98 -21.97 -22.56
C ALA A 8 9.33 -21.86 -21.84
N SER A 9 9.70 -20.65 -21.42
CA SER A 9 11.00 -20.37 -20.78
C SER A 9 10.86 -19.69 -19.41
N ALA A 10 9.65 -19.62 -18.85
CA ALA A 10 9.40 -18.96 -17.57
C ALA A 10 9.53 -19.94 -16.40
N PHE A 11 10.75 -20.17 -15.95
CA PHE A 11 11.05 -20.84 -14.68
C PHE A 11 11.96 -19.97 -13.80
N ALA A 12 12.01 -20.27 -12.49
CA ALA A 12 12.80 -19.48 -11.55
C ALA A 12 14.29 -19.55 -11.90
N GLY A 13 14.93 -18.38 -12.04
CA GLY A 13 16.34 -18.27 -12.42
C GLY A 13 16.61 -18.37 -13.93
N SER A 14 15.57 -18.49 -14.76
CA SER A 14 15.72 -18.42 -16.22
C SER A 14 16.25 -17.06 -16.67
N VAL A 15 17.16 -17.08 -17.64
CA VAL A 15 17.68 -15.89 -18.31
C VAL A 15 17.00 -15.78 -19.68
N ILE A 16 16.23 -14.72 -19.88
CA ILE A 16 15.52 -14.49 -21.14
C ILE A 16 16.49 -13.90 -22.16
N SER A 17 16.75 -14.65 -23.23
CA SER A 17 17.63 -14.23 -24.32
C SER A 17 16.96 -13.20 -25.22
N PRO A 18 17.69 -12.16 -25.70
CA PRO A 18 17.15 -11.21 -26.66
C PRO A 18 17.04 -11.77 -28.09
N PHE A 19 17.58 -12.96 -28.36
CA PHE A 19 17.62 -13.54 -29.71
C PHE A 19 16.34 -14.30 -30.10
N TYR A 20 15.42 -14.51 -29.15
CA TYR A 20 14.15 -15.21 -29.37
C TYR A 20 12.98 -14.32 -28.96
N ASP A 21 11.76 -14.78 -29.23
CA ASP A 21 10.56 -14.10 -28.78
C ASP A 21 10.52 -14.02 -27.24
N SER A 22 9.95 -12.93 -26.73
CA SER A 22 9.79 -12.59 -25.32
C SER A 22 8.69 -13.39 -24.61
N LEU A 23 8.21 -14.48 -25.22
CA LEU A 23 7.11 -15.30 -24.69
C LEU A 23 7.54 -16.05 -23.43
N LEU A 24 6.96 -15.66 -22.29
CA LEU A 24 7.19 -16.30 -21.00
C LEU A 24 6.27 -17.51 -20.79
N VAL A 25 4.96 -17.26 -20.80
CA VAL A 25 3.91 -18.25 -20.54
C VAL A 25 2.65 -17.89 -21.32
N LYS A 26 1.97 -18.90 -21.86
CA LYS A 26 0.64 -18.76 -22.44
C LYS A 26 -0.41 -19.13 -21.39
N VAL A 27 -1.30 -18.19 -21.10
CA VAL A 27 -2.41 -18.38 -20.15
C VAL A 27 -3.68 -18.52 -20.95
N ILE A 28 -4.43 -19.61 -20.72
CA ILE A 28 -5.69 -19.88 -21.42
C ILE A 28 -6.78 -20.04 -20.37
N ALA A 29 -7.81 -19.20 -20.44
CA ALA A 29 -8.98 -19.29 -19.57
C ALA A 29 -10.17 -19.89 -20.33
N SER A 30 -10.88 -20.82 -19.70
CA SER A 30 -12.07 -21.47 -20.24
C SER A 30 -13.24 -21.41 -19.25
N ALA A 31 -14.41 -21.06 -19.77
CA ALA A 31 -15.67 -21.01 -19.05
C ALA A 31 -16.84 -21.23 -20.02
N ARG A 32 -18.06 -21.36 -19.49
CA ARG A 32 -19.28 -21.52 -20.31
C ARG A 32 -19.62 -20.27 -21.12
N ASN A 33 -19.32 -19.09 -20.57
CA ASN A 33 -19.64 -17.78 -21.18
C ASN A 33 -18.36 -16.94 -21.19
N HIS A 34 -18.23 -16.05 -22.18
CA HIS A 34 -17.09 -15.15 -22.35
C HIS A 34 -16.83 -14.23 -21.13
N PRO A 35 -17.85 -13.58 -20.53
CA PRO A 35 -17.70 -12.84 -19.26
C PRO A 35 -17.00 -13.63 -18.14
N ASN A 36 -17.38 -14.90 -17.97
CA ASN A 36 -16.82 -15.76 -16.95
C ASN A 36 -15.38 -16.17 -17.28
N ALA A 37 -15.03 -16.29 -18.56
CA ALA A 37 -13.66 -16.56 -18.99
C ALA A 37 -12.76 -15.32 -18.74
N CYS A 38 -13.26 -14.13 -19.06
CA CYS A 38 -12.59 -12.85 -18.79
C CYS A 38 -12.34 -12.67 -17.28
N ALA A 39 -13.34 -12.91 -16.43
CA ALA A 39 -13.20 -12.82 -14.98
C ALA A 39 -12.13 -13.80 -14.44
N LYS A 40 -12.11 -15.04 -14.95
CA LYS A 40 -11.07 -16.02 -14.60
C LYS A 40 -9.68 -15.57 -15.06
N MET A 41 -9.56 -15.01 -16.27
CA MET A 41 -8.32 -14.50 -16.82
C MET A 41 -7.78 -13.32 -15.99
N ILE A 42 -8.63 -12.34 -15.68
CA ILE A 42 -8.29 -11.19 -14.82
C ILE A 42 -7.74 -11.66 -13.48
N ARG A 43 -8.41 -12.63 -12.85
CA ARG A 43 -7.95 -13.21 -11.59
C ARG A 43 -6.57 -13.87 -11.75
N ALA A 44 -6.41 -14.72 -12.76
CA ALA A 44 -5.15 -15.40 -13.03
C ALA A 44 -3.99 -14.39 -13.24
N LEU A 45 -4.20 -13.38 -14.10
CA LEU A 45 -3.24 -12.31 -14.36
C LEU A 45 -2.90 -11.49 -13.10
N LYS A 46 -3.88 -11.22 -12.22
CA LYS A 46 -3.64 -10.56 -10.93
C LYS A 46 -2.90 -11.43 -9.93
N GLU A 47 -2.97 -12.76 -10.05
CA GLU A 47 -2.26 -13.72 -9.21
C GLU A 47 -0.81 -13.93 -9.68
N PHE A 48 -0.50 -13.70 -10.96
CA PHE A 48 0.87 -13.81 -11.46
C PHE A 48 1.85 -12.92 -10.68
N ARG A 49 2.99 -13.50 -10.32
CA ARG A 49 4.10 -12.82 -9.66
C ARG A 49 5.37 -13.06 -10.47
N ILE A 50 5.67 -12.14 -11.37
CA ILE A 50 6.88 -12.16 -12.19
C ILE A 50 7.77 -11.01 -11.73
N ARG A 51 9.04 -11.30 -11.45
CA ARG A 51 10.04 -10.32 -11.03
C ARG A 51 11.28 -10.46 -11.91
N GLY A 52 12.05 -9.37 -12.03
CA GLY A 52 13.28 -9.29 -12.84
C GLY A 52 13.05 -8.70 -14.23
N VAL A 53 11.89 -8.95 -14.84
CA VAL A 53 11.54 -8.41 -16.17
C VAL A 53 10.20 -7.66 -16.15
N LYS A 54 10.05 -6.67 -17.02
CA LYS A 54 8.76 -6.03 -17.28
C LYS A 54 7.90 -6.96 -18.13
N THR A 55 6.59 -6.93 -17.92
CA THR A 55 5.62 -7.79 -18.63
C THR A 55 4.46 -6.96 -19.16
N ASN A 56 3.74 -7.50 -20.14
CA ASN A 56 2.52 -6.90 -20.71
C ASN A 56 1.26 -7.15 -19.86
N ILE A 57 1.37 -7.73 -18.66
CA ILE A 57 0.22 -8.03 -17.79
C ILE A 57 -0.66 -6.79 -17.51
N PRO A 58 -0.12 -5.60 -17.18
CA PRO A 58 -0.95 -4.41 -16.94
C PRO A 58 -1.80 -4.03 -18.16
N PHE A 59 -1.23 -4.15 -19.37
CA PHE A 59 -1.95 -3.89 -20.62
C PHE A 59 -3.08 -4.91 -20.82
N LEU A 60 -2.79 -6.21 -20.66
CA LEU A 60 -3.81 -7.27 -20.78
C LEU A 60 -4.95 -7.09 -19.77
N LEU A 61 -4.64 -6.64 -18.54
CA LEU A 61 -5.66 -6.33 -17.54
C LEU A 61 -6.55 -5.14 -17.95
N ASN A 62 -5.97 -4.11 -18.57
CA ASN A 62 -6.74 -2.98 -19.09
C ASN A 62 -7.68 -3.44 -20.21
N VAL A 63 -7.17 -4.21 -21.19
CA VAL A 63 -7.97 -4.79 -22.28
C VAL A 63 -9.15 -5.62 -21.75
N LEU A 64 -8.88 -6.53 -20.82
CA LEU A 64 -9.92 -7.40 -20.25
C LEU A 64 -10.95 -6.66 -19.39
N SER A 65 -10.65 -5.43 -18.97
CA SER A 65 -11.53 -4.61 -18.15
C SER A 65 -12.43 -3.70 -19.00
N GLN A 66 -12.21 -3.59 -20.32
CA GLN A 66 -13.05 -2.77 -21.19
C GLN A 66 -14.40 -3.45 -21.47
N PRO A 67 -15.51 -2.68 -21.48
CA PRO A 67 -16.84 -3.21 -21.81
C PRO A 67 -16.91 -3.84 -23.20
N GLU A 68 -16.31 -3.24 -24.24
CA GLU A 68 -16.40 -3.81 -25.60
C GLU A 68 -15.77 -5.19 -25.67
N PHE A 69 -14.64 -5.39 -24.98
CA PHE A 69 -13.97 -6.68 -24.87
C PHE A 69 -14.79 -7.69 -24.08
N HIS A 70 -15.42 -7.26 -22.99
CA HIS A 70 -16.28 -8.11 -22.16
C HIS A 70 -17.51 -8.63 -22.91
N ASP A 71 -18.06 -7.81 -23.81
CA ASP A 71 -19.25 -8.14 -24.60
C ASP A 71 -18.90 -8.81 -25.95
N ALA A 72 -17.61 -9.08 -26.20
CA ALA A 72 -17.09 -9.66 -27.44
C ALA A 72 -17.44 -8.85 -28.70
N SER A 73 -17.55 -7.52 -28.55
CA SER A 73 -17.88 -6.56 -29.61
C SER A 73 -16.66 -5.76 -30.07
N VAL A 74 -15.53 -6.46 -30.26
CA VAL A 74 -14.24 -5.85 -30.66
C VAL A 74 -13.88 -6.21 -32.09
N ASP A 75 -13.24 -5.28 -32.79
CA ASP A 75 -12.67 -5.47 -34.11
C ASP A 75 -11.14 -5.39 -34.08
N THR A 76 -10.51 -5.32 -35.27
CA THR A 76 -9.05 -5.20 -35.39
C THR A 76 -8.51 -3.82 -35.03
N TYR A 77 -9.35 -2.78 -35.01
CA TYR A 77 -8.96 -1.41 -34.69
C TYR A 77 -9.12 -1.06 -33.21
N PHE A 78 -9.84 -1.90 -32.44
CA PHE A 78 -10.10 -1.72 -31.01
C PHE A 78 -8.91 -1.18 -30.19
N ILE A 79 -7.70 -1.73 -30.36
CA ILE A 79 -6.52 -1.29 -29.59
C ILE A 79 -6.07 0.13 -29.99
N ASP A 80 -6.14 0.46 -31.27
CA ASP A 80 -5.73 1.77 -31.80
C ASP A 80 -6.73 2.87 -31.41
N GLU A 81 -8.01 2.52 -31.26
CA GLU A 81 -9.08 3.43 -30.85
C GLU A 81 -9.10 3.72 -29.33
N HIS A 82 -8.41 2.91 -28.53
CA HIS A 82 -8.40 2.99 -27.06
C HIS A 82 -7.00 3.31 -26.49
N PRO A 83 -6.51 4.56 -26.63
CA PRO A 83 -5.20 4.96 -26.13
C PRO A 83 -5.11 4.90 -24.58
N ASP A 84 -6.24 4.89 -23.89
CA ASP A 84 -6.36 4.72 -22.44
C ASP A 84 -5.86 3.35 -21.96
N LEU A 85 -5.83 2.34 -22.84
CA LEU A 85 -5.25 1.03 -22.54
C LEU A 85 -3.77 1.10 -22.12
N PHE A 86 -3.06 2.14 -22.54
CA PHE A 86 -1.65 2.37 -22.21
C PHE A 86 -1.44 3.18 -20.93
N VAL A 87 -2.53 3.57 -20.24
CA VAL A 87 -2.46 4.23 -18.94
C VAL A 87 -2.33 3.17 -17.85
N PHE A 88 -1.10 2.99 -17.37
CA PHE A 88 -0.78 1.96 -16.38
C PHE A 88 -0.76 2.52 -14.95
N LYS A 89 -1.46 1.84 -14.04
CA LYS A 89 -1.37 2.13 -12.61
C LYS A 89 -0.07 1.53 -12.05
N PRO A 90 0.81 2.33 -11.42
CA PRO A 90 2.05 1.82 -10.86
C PRO A 90 1.77 0.86 -9.69
N SER A 91 2.43 -0.30 -9.69
CA SER A 91 2.42 -1.20 -8.53
C SER A 91 3.24 -0.59 -7.38
N GLN A 92 2.68 -0.60 -6.18
CA GLN A 92 3.31 -0.02 -4.99
C GLN A 92 4.52 -0.84 -4.48
N ASN A 93 4.64 -2.12 -4.85
CA ASN A 93 5.76 -3.03 -4.53
C ASN A 93 6.24 -2.97 -3.06
N ARG A 94 5.30 -2.82 -2.11
CA ARG A 94 5.60 -2.53 -0.69
C ARG A 94 6.52 -3.55 -0.03
N ALA A 95 6.26 -4.85 -0.21
CA ALA A 95 7.06 -5.91 0.42
C ALA A 95 8.52 -5.89 -0.07
N GLN A 96 8.76 -5.62 -1.36
CA GLN A 96 10.12 -5.56 -1.90
C GLN A 96 10.88 -4.33 -1.37
N LYS A 97 10.21 -3.18 -1.29
CA LYS A 97 10.80 -1.97 -0.67
C LYS A 97 11.17 -2.22 0.80
N LEU A 98 10.31 -2.90 1.55
CA LEU A 98 10.58 -3.26 2.94
C LEU A 98 11.76 -4.22 3.08
N LEU A 99 11.80 -5.29 2.27
CA LEU A 99 12.91 -6.25 2.29
C LEU A 99 14.23 -5.60 1.89
N HIS A 100 14.20 -4.70 0.89
CA HIS A 100 15.37 -3.92 0.51
C HIS A 100 15.86 -3.06 1.67
N TYR A 101 14.96 -2.34 2.34
CA TYR A 101 15.29 -1.54 3.51
C TYR A 101 15.89 -2.39 4.64
N LEU A 102 15.29 -3.54 4.96
CA LEU A 102 15.81 -4.44 5.98
C LEU A 102 17.20 -5.00 5.62
N GLY A 103 17.41 -5.36 4.35
CA GLY A 103 18.71 -5.81 3.85
C GLY A 103 19.76 -4.72 3.95
N GLU A 104 19.41 -3.50 3.53
CA GLU A 104 20.28 -2.33 3.61
C GLU A 104 20.72 -2.04 5.05
N VAL A 105 19.76 -1.99 5.98
CA VAL A 105 20.04 -1.72 7.39
C VAL A 105 20.84 -2.86 8.04
N GLN A 106 20.64 -4.11 7.63
CA GLN A 106 21.40 -5.26 8.15
C GLN A 106 22.86 -5.28 7.64
N VAL A 107 23.09 -4.91 6.38
CA VAL A 107 24.42 -4.97 5.75
C VAL A 107 25.23 -3.70 6.03
N ASN A 108 24.62 -2.53 5.81
CA ASN A 108 25.31 -1.23 5.90
C ASN A 108 25.09 -0.53 7.26
N GLY A 109 24.22 -1.09 8.10
CA GLY A 109 23.82 -0.45 9.35
C GLY A 109 22.75 0.64 9.15
N PRO A 110 22.15 1.15 10.25
CA PRO A 110 21.22 2.26 10.16
C PRO A 110 21.96 3.54 9.74
N THR A 111 21.32 4.36 8.90
CA THR A 111 21.87 5.67 8.49
C THR A 111 22.09 6.60 9.69
N THR A 112 21.28 6.46 10.73
CA THR A 112 21.40 7.21 11.96
C THR A 112 22.18 6.40 12.99
N PRO A 113 23.30 6.93 13.54
CA PRO A 113 24.04 6.24 14.58
C PRO A 113 23.14 6.04 15.79
N LEU A 114 23.08 4.80 16.27
CA LEU A 114 22.34 4.48 17.50
C LEU A 114 23.02 5.16 18.69
N ALA A 115 22.22 5.73 19.59
CA ALA A 115 22.73 6.38 20.80
C ALA A 115 23.46 5.41 21.74
N THR A 116 23.21 4.11 21.60
CA THR A 116 23.84 3.05 22.40
C THR A 116 24.12 1.83 21.50
N THR A 117 25.08 1.00 21.93
CA THR A 117 25.38 -0.29 21.31
C THR A 117 24.56 -1.45 21.90
N LEU A 118 23.67 -1.15 22.86
CA LEU A 118 22.83 -2.14 23.50
C LEU A 118 21.73 -2.58 22.53
N LYS A 119 21.52 -3.90 22.43
CA LYS A 119 20.38 -4.44 21.68
C LYS A 119 19.09 -4.03 22.38
N PRO A 120 18.03 -3.65 21.64
CA PRO A 120 16.72 -3.40 22.22
C PRO A 120 16.24 -4.61 23.03
N ALA A 121 15.66 -4.35 24.19
CA ALA A 121 15.03 -5.39 24.98
C ALA A 121 13.80 -5.95 24.23
N TYR A 122 13.60 -7.26 24.30
CA TYR A 122 12.40 -7.89 23.76
C TYR A 122 11.25 -7.67 24.74
N VAL A 123 10.48 -6.60 24.53
CA VAL A 123 9.34 -6.23 25.38
C VAL A 123 8.08 -6.26 24.52
N ASN A 124 7.05 -6.98 25.00
CA ASN A 124 5.71 -6.86 24.44
C ASN A 124 4.96 -5.78 25.26
N PRO A 125 4.73 -4.57 24.71
CA PRO A 125 4.11 -3.51 25.48
C PRO A 125 2.66 -3.91 25.83
N PRO A 126 2.25 -3.81 27.12
CA PRO A 126 0.87 -4.09 27.48
C PRO A 126 -0.04 -3.02 26.87
N ILE A 127 -0.94 -3.44 25.98
CA ILE A 127 -1.94 -2.56 25.38
C ILE A 127 -3.14 -2.54 26.33
N PRO A 128 -3.62 -1.37 26.79
CA PRO A 128 -4.80 -1.29 27.64
C PRO A 128 -6.03 -1.82 26.88
N PRO A 129 -6.92 -2.60 27.53
CA PRO A 129 -8.11 -3.12 26.87
C PRO A 129 -9.07 -1.97 26.52
N ILE A 130 -9.38 -1.81 25.24
CA ILE A 130 -10.35 -0.85 24.73
C ILE A 130 -11.56 -1.61 24.19
N ARG A 131 -12.78 -1.15 24.49
CA ARG A 131 -14.00 -1.70 23.88
C ARG A 131 -14.06 -1.29 22.41
N GLU A 132 -13.87 -2.25 21.50
CA GLU A 132 -14.01 -2.01 20.07
C GLU A 132 -15.37 -1.40 19.72
N GLY A 133 -15.38 -0.43 18.81
CA GLY A 133 -16.60 0.24 18.36
C GLY A 133 -17.20 1.27 19.31
N THR A 134 -16.62 1.50 20.49
CA THR A 134 -17.06 2.59 21.37
C THR A 134 -16.43 3.91 20.89
N PRO A 135 -17.22 4.90 20.44
CA PRO A 135 -16.64 6.18 20.03
C PRO A 135 -16.00 6.87 21.25
N PRO A 136 -14.91 7.63 21.04
CA PRO A 136 -14.34 8.42 22.11
C PRO A 136 -15.39 9.41 22.64
N PRO A 137 -15.43 9.69 23.95
CA PRO A 137 -16.37 10.64 24.51
C PRO A 137 -16.15 12.04 23.92
N ASP A 138 -17.24 12.80 23.82
CA ASP A 138 -17.16 14.18 23.36
C ASP A 138 -16.35 15.04 24.36
N GLY A 139 -15.36 15.75 23.84
CA GLY A 139 -14.47 16.59 24.61
C GLY A 139 -14.34 18.00 24.03
N LEU A 140 -13.33 18.73 24.49
CA LEU A 140 -13.10 20.11 24.08
C LEU A 140 -12.80 20.27 22.57
N ARG A 141 -12.29 19.21 21.92
CA ARG A 141 -12.08 19.18 20.47
C ARG A 141 -13.38 19.40 19.70
N GLN A 142 -14.49 18.81 20.15
CA GLN A 142 -15.78 18.93 19.49
C GLN A 142 -16.32 20.36 19.56
N ILE A 143 -16.12 21.04 20.69
CA ILE A 143 -16.48 22.47 20.86
C ILE A 143 -15.64 23.33 19.91
N LEU A 144 -14.33 23.09 19.82
CA LEU A 144 -13.47 23.83 18.90
C LEU A 144 -13.89 23.66 17.44
N VAL A 145 -14.24 22.43 17.03
CA VAL A 145 -14.63 22.12 15.64
C VAL A 145 -16.01 22.68 15.27
N LYS A 146 -16.98 22.66 16.21
CA LYS A 146 -18.35 23.11 15.95
C LYS A 146 -18.55 24.62 16.13
N ASP A 147 -18.01 25.16 17.22
CA ASP A 147 -18.36 26.50 17.71
C ASP A 147 -17.18 27.49 17.61
N GLY A 148 -16.01 27.03 17.18
CA GLY A 148 -14.83 27.84 16.92
C GLY A 148 -13.97 28.18 18.16
N PRO A 149 -12.86 28.91 17.94
CA PRO A 149 -11.83 29.14 18.96
C PRO A 149 -12.32 29.99 20.15
N GLU A 150 -13.23 30.92 19.92
CA GLU A 150 -13.80 31.74 21.01
C GLU A 150 -14.66 30.92 21.96
N ALA A 151 -15.48 30.02 21.41
CA ALA A 151 -16.31 29.13 22.20
C ALA A 151 -15.45 28.12 22.99
N PHE A 152 -14.38 27.61 22.37
CA PHE A 152 -13.38 26.80 23.06
C PHE A 152 -12.74 27.55 24.24
N ALA A 153 -12.29 28.79 24.05
CA ALA A 153 -11.70 29.59 25.11
C ALA A 153 -12.70 29.86 26.26
N ARG A 154 -13.97 30.11 25.94
CA ARG A 154 -15.04 30.23 26.94
C ARG A 154 -15.28 28.92 27.70
N ALA A 155 -15.29 27.78 27.01
CA ALA A 155 -15.46 26.46 27.63
C ALA A 155 -14.32 26.16 28.60
N VAL A 156 -13.07 26.38 28.16
CA VAL A 156 -11.85 26.25 28.98
C VAL A 156 -11.91 27.08 30.26
N ARG A 157 -12.32 28.35 30.19
CA ARG A 157 -12.43 29.22 31.38
C ARG A 157 -13.56 28.82 32.33
N ARG A 158 -14.59 28.12 31.83
CA ARG A 158 -15.74 27.68 32.63
C ARG A 158 -15.49 26.32 33.30
N THR A 159 -14.57 25.50 32.79
CA THR A 159 -14.25 24.19 33.37
C THR A 159 -13.58 24.38 34.74
N PRO A 160 -14.17 23.90 35.84
CA PRO A 160 -13.54 23.98 37.15
C PRO A 160 -12.39 22.98 37.28
N GLY A 161 -11.30 23.39 37.94
CA GLY A 161 -10.13 22.54 38.20
C GLY A 161 -8.95 22.82 37.27
N CYS A 162 -7.84 22.11 37.50
CA CYS A 162 -6.64 22.21 36.68
C CYS A 162 -6.75 21.25 35.48
N MET A 163 -6.72 21.79 34.27
CA MET A 163 -6.67 20.96 33.06
C MET A 163 -5.25 20.51 32.78
N ILE A 164 -5.11 19.30 32.23
CA ILE A 164 -3.83 18.70 31.87
C ILE A 164 -3.72 18.68 30.36
N THR A 165 -2.57 19.09 29.84
CA THR A 165 -2.18 18.85 28.45
C THR A 165 -1.10 17.80 28.44
N ASP A 166 -1.38 16.64 27.86
CA ASP A 166 -0.38 15.59 27.71
C ASP A 166 0.62 15.99 26.62
N THR A 167 1.89 16.07 26.99
CA THR A 167 3.00 16.39 26.09
C THR A 167 3.88 15.20 25.72
N THR A 168 3.47 13.98 26.11
CA THR A 168 4.25 12.73 25.95
C THR A 168 4.70 12.52 24.50
N PHE A 169 3.81 12.72 23.53
CA PHE A 169 4.10 12.48 22.11
C PHE A 169 4.94 13.56 21.44
N ARG A 170 5.24 14.69 22.11
CA ARG A 170 5.96 15.81 21.50
C ARG A 170 7.14 16.31 22.33
N PHE A 171 6.88 16.88 23.51
CA PHE A 171 7.95 17.51 24.29
C PHE A 171 8.81 16.47 24.98
N VAL A 172 8.19 15.46 25.59
CA VAL A 172 8.93 14.40 26.31
C VAL A 172 9.79 13.61 25.33
N SER A 173 9.24 13.27 24.16
CA SER A 173 10.02 12.61 23.10
C SER A 173 11.17 13.50 22.64
N SER A 174 10.97 14.80 22.39
CA SER A 174 12.03 15.70 21.91
C SER A 174 13.15 15.96 22.93
N SER A 175 12.81 16.13 24.21
CA SER A 175 13.79 16.47 25.25
C SER A 175 14.58 15.26 25.73
N THR A 176 13.95 14.08 25.81
CA THR A 176 14.55 12.87 26.38
C THR A 176 15.13 11.97 25.30
N VAL A 177 14.47 11.85 24.15
CA VAL A 177 14.89 11.00 23.04
C VAL A 177 15.22 11.91 21.86
N ARG A 178 16.49 12.36 21.80
CA ARG A 178 17.04 13.21 20.73
C ARG A 178 16.39 12.83 19.38
N LEU A 179 15.54 13.73 18.89
CA LEU A 179 14.45 13.53 17.93
C LEU A 179 14.70 12.46 16.85
N SER A 180 14.33 11.22 17.19
CA SER A 180 14.02 10.17 16.20
C SER A 180 12.49 10.12 15.91
N CYS A 181 11.70 10.88 16.69
CA CYS A 181 10.24 10.91 16.63
C CYS A 181 9.67 11.91 15.60
N GLU A 182 10.45 12.92 15.18
CA GLU A 182 10.03 13.90 14.16
C GLU A 182 9.73 13.23 12.81
N HIS A 183 10.57 12.27 12.39
CA HIS A 183 10.34 11.50 11.16
C HIS A 183 9.10 10.60 11.21
N TRP A 184 8.68 10.15 12.40
CA TRP A 184 7.48 9.34 12.58
C TRP A 184 6.19 10.16 12.53
N CYS A 185 6.20 11.40 13.07
CA CYS A 185 5.05 12.30 13.00
C CYS A 185 4.80 12.82 11.58
N GLU A 186 5.86 13.11 10.81
CA GLU A 186 5.70 13.51 9.39
C GLU A 186 5.14 12.38 8.52
N GLY A 187 5.56 11.13 8.75
CA GLY A 187 5.04 9.97 8.02
C GLY A 187 3.57 9.65 8.29
N LEU A 188 3.08 9.86 9.52
CA LEU A 188 1.67 9.66 9.88
C LEU A 188 0.76 10.78 9.36
N ALA A 189 1.26 12.02 9.27
CA ALA A 189 0.52 13.12 8.67
C ALA A 189 0.27 12.92 7.16
N GLN A 190 1.22 12.30 6.44
CA GLN A 190 1.07 11.95 5.02
C GLN A 190 0.11 10.77 4.75
N ILE A 191 -0.04 9.84 5.70
CA ILE A 191 -0.96 8.69 5.56
C ILE A 191 -2.43 9.12 5.71
N LEU A 192 -2.71 10.23 6.40
CA LEU A 192 -4.05 10.77 6.59
C LEU A 192 -4.45 11.83 5.55
N SER A 193 -3.57 12.15 4.59
CA SER A 193 -3.81 13.12 3.52
C SER A 193 -3.82 12.51 2.11
N VAL A 194 -4.16 11.23 1.96
CA VAL A 194 -4.47 10.59 0.67
C VAL A 194 -5.86 9.97 0.73
#